data_AF-Q2W6M3-F1
#
_entry.id   AF-Q2W6M3-F1
#
_cell.length_a   1.000
_cell.length_b   1.000
_cell.length_c   1.000
_cell.angle_alpha   90.00
_cell.angle_beta   90.00
_cell.angle_gamma   90.00
#
_symmetry.space_group_name_H-M   'P 1'
#
loop_
_entity.id
_entity.type
_entity.pdbx_description
1 polymer ?
#
loop_
_entity_poly.entity_id
_entity_poly.type
_entity_poly.pdbx_seq_one_letter_code
_entity_poly.pdbx_strand_id
1 'polypeptide(L)'
;MRRSRLWTAPYLDAKHRNGLHGGSIRVTIFSSAIQSVRALRHEAPTREAALALLLCLCDLWAFARDKGDLALEAHVEAPLTDSLFLRHQAVCDLPWLLTPLVDFARRLTLGCSNAKQARRLLLAYRETERRALEQVLRQASMVWPLGLCLWLAGLAVLGETGITALAWWGASLAAAGVVAGVWLVRLRAIVAQRLGILDAMIEGCLSYLNGYVPRVCAENARSVLPPALRPSCFDLDEALGANSTSIRAIGTVAARSKVLDLLGSKDESGEPTVGTKEEEDLLALWKRMNGEEKLP
;
A
#
# COMPACT_ATOMS: atom_id res chain seq x y z
N MET A 1 -17.98 6.80 19.25
CA MET A 1 -18.84 6.76 18.04
C MET A 1 -17.97 6.80 16.79
N ARG A 2 -17.58 5.63 16.26
CA ARG A 2 -16.68 5.46 15.10
C ARG A 2 -17.48 4.77 14.00
N ARG A 3 -17.67 5.42 12.85
CA ARG A 3 -18.40 4.85 11.70
C ARG A 3 -17.64 3.64 11.18
N SER A 4 -18.23 2.46 11.33
CA SER A 4 -17.86 1.23 10.64
C SER A 4 -18.12 1.40 9.14
N ARG A 5 -17.06 1.72 8.40
CA ARG A 5 -17.07 1.60 6.94
C ARG A 5 -16.84 0.14 6.59
N LEU A 6 -17.94 -0.58 6.42
CA LEU A 6 -17.97 -1.86 5.73
C LEU A 6 -17.56 -1.58 4.27
N TRP A 7 -16.35 -1.99 3.91
CA TRP A 7 -15.83 -1.88 2.56
C TRP A 7 -16.35 -3.05 1.74
N THR A 8 -17.41 -2.83 0.98
CA THR A 8 -17.78 -3.71 -0.13
C THR A 8 -16.87 -3.41 -1.31
N ALA A 9 -16.15 -4.44 -1.76
CA ALA A 9 -15.34 -4.42 -2.96
C ALA A 9 -16.22 -4.05 -4.18
N PRO A 10 -15.89 -3.02 -4.97
CA PRO A 10 -16.75 -2.55 -6.06
C PRO A 10 -16.71 -3.41 -7.33
N TYR A 11 -16.05 -4.58 -7.33
CA TYR A 11 -15.71 -5.28 -8.58
C TYR A 11 -16.55 -6.53 -8.91
N LEU A 12 -17.46 -6.99 -8.04
CA LEU A 12 -18.10 -8.31 -8.22
C LEU A 12 -19.62 -8.35 -8.33
N ASP A 13 -20.35 -7.22 -8.38
CA ASP A 13 -21.82 -7.26 -8.41
C ASP A 13 -22.43 -6.62 -9.67
N ALA A 14 -21.99 -7.08 -10.84
CA ALA A 14 -22.49 -6.64 -12.14
C ALA A 14 -23.20 -7.76 -12.93
N LYS A 15 -23.82 -8.72 -12.24
CA LYS A 15 -24.53 -9.80 -12.93
C LYS A 15 -25.79 -10.22 -12.18
N HIS A 16 -26.85 -9.42 -12.31
CA HIS A 16 -28.25 -9.84 -12.46
C HIS A 16 -29.19 -8.63 -12.27
N ARG A 17 -29.47 -7.89 -13.35
CA ARG A 17 -30.72 -7.12 -13.47
C ARG A 17 -31.01 -6.87 -14.95
N ASN A 18 -31.68 -7.84 -15.56
CA ASN A 18 -32.33 -7.67 -16.87
C ASN A 18 -33.56 -6.78 -16.69
N GLY A 19 -33.62 -5.69 -17.46
CA GLY A 19 -34.78 -4.81 -17.51
C GLY A 19 -34.41 -3.44 -18.06
N LEU A 20 -34.68 -3.24 -19.35
CA LEU A 20 -34.96 -1.96 -20.02
C LEU A 20 -34.40 -0.70 -19.32
N HIS A 21 -33.35 -0.06 -19.84
CA HIS A 21 -33.13 1.41 -19.80
C HIS A 21 -31.81 1.77 -20.52
N GLY A 22 -31.87 1.98 -21.84
CA GLY A 22 -30.72 2.41 -22.65
C GLY A 22 -30.15 3.80 -22.30
N GLY A 23 -30.89 4.61 -21.53
CA GLY A 23 -30.43 5.90 -21.01
C GLY A 23 -29.60 5.81 -19.74
N SER A 24 -29.92 4.90 -18.81
CA SER A 24 -29.22 4.79 -17.52
C SER A 24 -27.82 4.18 -17.62
N ILE A 25 -27.57 3.35 -18.64
CA ILE A 25 -26.26 2.69 -18.83
C ILE A 25 -25.18 3.71 -19.26
N ARG A 26 -25.56 4.77 -19.98
CA ARG A 26 -24.58 5.77 -20.47
C ARG A 26 -24.06 6.68 -19.37
N VAL A 27 -24.93 7.07 -18.42
CA VAL A 27 -24.54 7.92 -17.29
C VAL A 27 -23.68 7.15 -16.28
N THR A 28 -23.94 5.85 -16.08
CA THR A 28 -23.16 5.01 -15.15
C THR A 28 -21.75 4.69 -15.66
N ILE A 29 -21.55 4.53 -16.97
CA ILE A 29 -20.20 4.32 -17.55
C ILE A 29 -19.34 5.60 -17.42
N PHE A 30 -19.93 6.77 -17.63
CA PHE A 30 -19.19 8.03 -17.51
C PHE A 30 -18.85 8.37 -16.06
N SER A 31 -19.78 8.16 -15.11
CA SER A 31 -19.52 8.39 -13.69
C SER A 31 -18.46 7.43 -13.12
N SER A 32 -18.46 6.17 -13.54
CA SER A 32 -17.45 5.17 -13.13
C SER A 32 -16.06 5.47 -13.69
N ALA A 33 -15.94 5.99 -14.91
CA ALA A 33 -14.66 6.45 -15.48
C ALA A 33 -14.10 7.67 -14.74
N ILE A 34 -14.94 8.63 -14.34
CA ILE A 34 -14.51 9.78 -13.52
C ILE A 34 -14.06 9.29 -12.14
N GLN A 35 -14.80 8.34 -11.55
CA GLN A 35 -14.48 7.79 -10.24
C GLN A 35 -13.16 7.01 -10.27
N SER A 36 -12.87 6.24 -11.34
CA SER A 36 -11.62 5.48 -11.46
C SER A 36 -10.40 6.39 -11.62
N VAL A 37 -10.50 7.46 -12.41
CA VAL A 37 -9.44 8.47 -12.54
C VAL A 37 -9.25 9.23 -11.23
N ARG A 38 -10.34 9.55 -10.53
CA ARG A 38 -10.27 10.21 -9.21
C ARG A 38 -9.61 9.31 -8.18
N ALA A 39 -9.97 8.03 -8.14
CA ALA A 39 -9.34 7.04 -7.27
C ALA A 39 -7.83 6.92 -7.55
N LEU A 40 -7.44 6.87 -8.83
CA LEU A 40 -6.05 6.83 -9.24
C LEU A 40 -5.23 8.05 -8.78
N ARG A 41 -5.87 9.23 -8.69
CA ARG A 41 -5.23 10.44 -8.15
C ARG A 41 -5.12 10.43 -6.63
N HIS A 42 -6.12 9.91 -5.92
CA HIS A 42 -6.09 9.82 -4.45
C HIS A 42 -5.11 8.75 -3.97
N GLU A 43 -5.01 7.64 -4.69
CA GLU A 43 -4.07 6.54 -4.42
C GLU A 43 -2.69 6.78 -5.06
N ALA A 44 -2.36 8.04 -5.40
CA ALA A 44 -1.10 8.36 -6.05
C ALA A 44 0.07 8.02 -5.11
N PRO A 45 1.06 7.24 -5.59
CA PRO A 45 2.18 6.83 -4.77
C PRO A 45 3.05 8.03 -4.38
N THR A 46 3.20 8.24 -3.08
CA THR A 46 4.09 9.27 -2.51
C THR A 46 5.46 8.69 -2.19
N ARG A 47 6.48 9.55 -2.10
CA ARG A 47 7.82 9.15 -1.64
C ARG A 47 7.78 8.54 -0.24
N GLU A 48 6.92 9.07 0.63
CA GLU A 48 6.68 8.57 1.98
C GLU A 48 6.11 7.16 1.98
N ALA A 49 5.12 6.87 1.12
CA ALA A 49 4.57 5.51 0.98
C ALA A 49 5.61 4.53 0.44
N ALA A 50 6.46 4.96 -0.49
CA ALA A 50 7.60 4.17 -0.97
C ALA A 50 8.59 3.84 0.15
N LEU A 51 8.95 4.82 0.99
CA LEU A 51 9.83 4.64 2.13
C LEU A 51 9.18 3.69 3.17
N ALA A 52 7.91 3.93 3.51
CA ALA A 52 7.15 3.07 4.42
C ALA A 52 7.06 1.62 3.93
N LEU A 53 6.92 1.38 2.62
CA LEU A 53 6.98 0.03 2.05
C LEU A 53 8.34 -0.64 2.29
N LEU A 54 9.45 0.07 2.08
CA LEU A 54 10.80 -0.49 2.27
C LEU A 54 11.03 -0.87 3.74
N LEU A 55 10.57 -0.02 4.67
CA LEU A 55 10.63 -0.30 6.09
C LEU A 55 9.72 -1.47 6.49
N CYS A 56 8.50 -1.52 5.95
CA CYS A 56 7.55 -2.60 6.17
C CYS A 56 8.13 -3.94 5.70
N LEU A 57 8.74 -3.99 4.52
CA LEU A 57 9.42 -5.19 4.02
C LEU A 57 10.56 -5.61 4.96
N CYS A 58 11.40 -4.66 5.40
CA CYS A 58 12.49 -4.99 6.31
C CYS A 58 11.97 -5.56 7.64
N ASP A 59 10.97 -4.92 8.25
CA ASP A 59 10.38 -5.36 9.52
C ASP A 59 9.68 -6.72 9.38
N LEU A 60 8.94 -6.94 8.29
CA LEU A 60 8.24 -8.19 8.01
C LEU A 60 9.21 -9.36 7.84
N TRP A 61 10.29 -9.17 7.06
CA TRP A 61 11.28 -10.22 6.83
C TRP A 61 12.20 -10.44 8.03
N ALA A 62 12.47 -9.40 8.83
CA ALA A 62 13.17 -9.56 10.11
C ALA A 62 12.34 -10.42 11.06
N PHE A 63 11.05 -10.14 11.17
CA PHE A 63 10.13 -10.93 11.98
C PHE A 63 10.05 -12.40 11.50
N ALA A 64 9.93 -12.61 10.19
CA ALA A 64 9.91 -13.95 9.58
C ALA A 64 11.18 -14.75 9.89
N ARG A 65 12.34 -14.09 9.85
CA ARG A 65 13.63 -14.71 10.15
C ARG A 65 13.83 -15.03 11.63
N ASP A 66 13.35 -14.17 12.52
CA ASP A 66 13.54 -14.31 13.97
C ASP A 66 12.58 -15.34 14.59
N LYS A 67 11.30 -15.32 14.19
CA LYS A 67 10.25 -16.18 14.78
C LYS A 67 9.81 -17.34 13.88
N GLY A 68 10.29 -17.37 12.64
CA GLY A 68 9.92 -18.35 11.63
C GLY A 68 8.70 -17.95 10.80
N ASP A 69 8.61 -18.51 9.59
CA ASP A 69 7.58 -18.20 8.60
C ASP A 69 6.15 -18.49 9.11
N LEU A 70 5.97 -19.47 10.01
CA LEU A 70 4.66 -19.80 10.58
C LEU A 70 4.10 -18.70 11.51
N ALA A 71 4.99 -17.95 12.17
CA ALA A 71 4.59 -16.87 13.06
C ALA A 71 3.96 -15.68 12.30
N LEU A 72 4.14 -15.61 10.97
CA LEU A 72 3.50 -14.60 10.14
C LEU A 72 1.98 -14.78 10.06
N GLU A 73 1.43 -15.98 10.27
CA GLU A 73 -0.01 -16.23 10.09
C GLU A 73 -0.87 -15.28 10.92
N ALA A 74 -0.51 -15.09 12.20
CA ALA A 74 -1.20 -14.18 13.11
C ALA A 74 -1.18 -12.71 12.66
N HIS A 75 -0.12 -12.29 11.97
CA HIS A 75 0.06 -10.90 11.51
C HIS A 75 -0.63 -10.67 10.16
N VAL A 76 -0.72 -11.73 9.34
CA VAL A 76 -1.27 -11.71 7.98
C VAL A 76 -2.79 -11.88 7.96
N GLU A 77 -3.38 -12.52 8.97
CA GLU A 77 -4.84 -12.66 9.06
C GLU A 77 -5.57 -11.33 9.28
N ALA A 78 -4.96 -10.40 10.02
CA ALA A 78 -5.58 -9.13 10.39
C ALA A 78 -4.64 -7.93 10.20
N PRO A 79 -4.25 -7.60 8.96
CA PRO A 79 -3.21 -6.60 8.67
C PRO A 79 -3.61 -5.17 9.06
N LEU A 80 -4.90 -4.88 9.27
CA LEU A 80 -5.37 -3.53 9.64
C LEU A 80 -5.37 -3.28 11.16
N THR A 81 -5.33 -4.35 11.96
CA THR A 81 -5.32 -4.28 13.43
C THR A 81 -3.97 -4.64 14.02
N ASP A 82 -3.10 -5.24 13.21
CA ASP A 82 -1.80 -5.69 13.66
C ASP A 82 -0.79 -4.55 13.86
N SER A 83 0.01 -4.67 14.91
CA SER A 83 0.97 -3.67 15.37
C SER A 83 2.10 -3.41 14.36
N LEU A 84 2.47 -4.42 13.55
CA LEU A 84 3.51 -4.30 12.54
C LEU A 84 3.06 -3.38 11.39
N PHE A 85 1.84 -3.61 10.89
CA PHE A 85 1.27 -2.84 9.79
C PHE A 85 0.74 -1.47 10.22
N LEU A 86 0.20 -1.33 11.46
CA LEU A 86 -0.22 -0.03 12.01
C LEU A 86 0.92 0.98 12.08
N ARG A 87 2.16 0.51 12.25
CA ARG A 87 3.36 1.36 12.25
C ARG A 87 3.70 1.92 10.87
N HIS A 88 3.24 1.24 9.81
CA HIS A 88 3.44 1.62 8.41
C HIS A 88 2.10 2.03 7.78
N GLN A 89 1.39 2.99 8.39
CA GLN A 89 0.04 3.39 7.98
C GLN A 89 -0.06 3.81 6.49
N ALA A 90 0.99 4.42 5.94
CA ALA A 90 1.03 4.80 4.53
C ALA A 90 0.91 3.61 3.56
N VAL A 91 1.32 2.40 3.97
CA VAL A 91 1.12 1.16 3.22
C VAL A 91 -0.30 0.63 3.43
N CYS A 92 -0.84 0.73 4.64
CA CYS A 92 -2.21 0.34 4.96
C CYS A 92 -3.27 1.15 4.22
N ASP A 93 -2.98 2.42 3.94
CA ASP A 93 -3.86 3.30 3.16
C ASP A 93 -3.89 2.92 1.66
N LEU A 94 -3.00 2.03 1.20
CA LEU A 94 -2.86 1.59 -0.19
C LEU A 94 -3.24 0.10 -0.35
N PRO A 95 -4.54 -0.22 -0.56
CA PRO A 95 -5.01 -1.61 -0.62
C PRO A 95 -4.40 -2.41 -1.78
N TRP A 96 -4.14 -1.76 -2.93
CA TRP A 96 -3.51 -2.39 -4.10
C TRP A 96 -2.07 -2.85 -3.85
N LEU A 97 -1.44 -2.36 -2.78
CA LEU A 97 -0.09 -2.75 -2.35
C LEU A 97 -0.14 -3.72 -1.17
N LEU A 98 -1.04 -3.50 -0.22
CA LEU A 98 -1.18 -4.33 0.97
C LEU A 98 -1.71 -5.74 0.64
N THR A 99 -2.77 -5.84 -0.17
CA THR A 99 -3.37 -7.13 -0.53
C THR A 99 -2.38 -8.14 -1.12
N PRO A 100 -1.58 -7.81 -2.16
CA PRO A 100 -0.64 -8.78 -2.73
C PRO A 100 0.50 -9.13 -1.77
N LEU A 101 0.90 -8.22 -0.88
CA LEU A 101 1.92 -8.46 0.14
C LEU A 101 1.42 -9.47 1.19
N VAL A 102 0.20 -9.25 1.70
CA VAL A 102 -0.47 -10.14 2.67
C VAL A 102 -0.76 -11.50 2.05
N ASP A 103 -1.26 -11.55 0.81
CA ASP A 103 -1.48 -12.80 0.09
C ASP A 103 -0.17 -13.56 -0.16
N PHE A 104 0.92 -12.86 -0.43
CA PHE A 104 2.25 -13.47 -0.56
C PHE A 104 2.74 -14.03 0.77
N ALA A 105 2.63 -13.26 1.85
CA ALA A 105 3.00 -13.71 3.18
C ALA A 105 2.18 -14.94 3.63
N ARG A 106 0.87 -14.99 3.34
CA ARG A 106 0.03 -16.17 3.58
C ARG A 106 0.50 -17.39 2.78
N ARG A 107 0.91 -17.20 1.52
CA ARG A 107 1.44 -18.29 0.69
C ARG A 107 2.78 -18.80 1.21
N LEU A 108 3.58 -17.92 1.79
CA LEU A 108 4.84 -18.24 2.43
C LEU A 108 4.62 -19.17 3.63
N THR A 109 3.62 -18.88 4.47
CA THR A 109 3.27 -19.74 5.63
C THR A 109 2.74 -21.11 5.21
N LEU A 110 2.03 -21.19 4.08
CA LEU A 110 1.61 -22.43 3.44
C LEU A 110 2.75 -23.25 2.81
N GLY A 111 4.00 -22.80 2.95
CA GLY A 111 5.18 -23.54 2.49
C GLY A 111 5.61 -23.28 1.04
N CYS A 112 5.23 -22.14 0.45
CA CYS A 112 5.75 -21.76 -0.87
C CYS A 112 7.24 -21.38 -0.82
N SER A 113 8.13 -22.37 -0.95
CA SER A 113 9.59 -22.19 -0.96
C SER A 113 10.19 -21.90 -2.34
N ASN A 114 9.42 -22.08 -3.42
CA ASN A 114 9.93 -21.94 -4.79
C ASN A 114 9.87 -20.48 -5.29
N ALA A 115 11.04 -19.81 -5.29
CA ALA A 115 11.20 -18.44 -5.80
C ALA A 115 10.68 -18.23 -7.23
N LYS A 116 10.82 -19.22 -8.12
CA LYS A 116 10.32 -19.10 -9.51
C LYS A 116 8.80 -19.08 -9.57
N GLN A 117 8.14 -19.88 -8.75
CA GLN A 117 6.68 -19.94 -8.71
C GLN A 117 6.11 -18.68 -8.05
N ALA A 118 6.69 -18.25 -6.93
CA ALA A 118 6.38 -16.98 -6.28
C ALA A 118 6.49 -15.80 -7.25
N ARG A 119 7.60 -15.72 -8.01
CA ARG A 119 7.81 -14.67 -9.03
C ARG A 119 6.69 -14.64 -10.06
N ARG A 120 6.28 -15.80 -10.59
CA ARG A 120 5.21 -15.87 -11.60
C ARG A 120 3.88 -15.34 -11.05
N LEU A 121 3.54 -15.69 -9.81
CA LEU A 121 2.30 -15.24 -9.17
C LEU A 121 2.30 -13.73 -8.92
N LEU A 122 3.40 -13.21 -8.38
CA LEU A 122 3.58 -11.79 -8.13
C LEU A 122 3.58 -10.96 -9.42
N LEU A 123 4.24 -11.44 -10.48
CA LEU A 123 4.19 -10.81 -11.80
C LEU A 123 2.80 -10.88 -12.43
N ALA A 124 2.04 -11.96 -12.19
CA ALA A 124 0.66 -12.05 -12.65
C ALA A 124 -0.21 -10.98 -11.98
N TYR A 125 -0.03 -10.73 -10.68
CA TYR A 125 -0.73 -9.65 -9.96
C TYR A 125 -0.38 -8.26 -10.53
N ARG A 126 0.91 -8.01 -10.75
CA ARG A 126 1.37 -6.77 -11.39
C ARG A 126 0.73 -6.57 -12.77
N GLU A 127 0.67 -7.63 -13.57
CA GLU A 127 0.09 -7.58 -14.91
C GLU A 127 -1.42 -7.37 -14.88
N THR A 128 -2.14 -7.93 -13.89
CA THR A 128 -3.57 -7.63 -13.69
C THR A 128 -3.81 -6.17 -13.33
N GLU A 129 -3.02 -5.61 -12.41
CA GLU A 129 -3.07 -4.19 -12.06
C GLU A 129 -2.74 -3.30 -13.26
N ARG A 130 -1.68 -3.65 -14.02
CA ARG A 130 -1.31 -2.94 -15.23
C ARG A 130 -2.45 -2.89 -16.24
N ARG A 131 -3.13 -4.01 -16.50
CA ARG A 131 -4.27 -4.05 -17.43
C ARG A 131 -5.42 -3.17 -16.96
N ALA A 132 -5.74 -3.17 -15.67
CA ALA A 132 -6.75 -2.29 -15.10
C ALA A 132 -6.38 -0.81 -15.28
N LEU A 133 -5.13 -0.43 -15.00
CA LEU A 133 -4.64 0.93 -15.18
C LEU A 133 -4.60 1.35 -16.66
N GLU A 134 -4.22 0.45 -17.57
CA GLU A 134 -4.24 0.69 -19.01
C GLU A 134 -5.66 0.87 -19.56
N GLN A 135 -6.66 0.20 -18.99
CA GLN A 135 -8.06 0.42 -19.33
C GLN A 135 -8.51 1.82 -18.91
N VAL A 136 -8.14 2.26 -17.70
CA VAL A 136 -8.42 3.64 -17.23
C VAL A 136 -7.73 4.68 -18.10
N LEU A 137 -6.46 4.46 -18.47
CA LEU A 137 -5.74 5.35 -19.39
C LEU A 137 -6.36 5.39 -20.79
N ARG A 138 -6.84 4.25 -21.30
CA ARG A 138 -7.57 4.19 -22.57
C ARG A 138 -8.86 4.99 -22.49
N GLN A 139 -9.66 4.82 -21.43
CA GLN A 139 -10.88 5.60 -21.20
C GLN A 139 -10.58 7.11 -21.11
N ALA A 140 -9.53 7.50 -20.37
CA ALA A 140 -9.10 8.89 -20.26
C ALA A 140 -8.64 9.47 -21.61
N SER A 141 -7.97 8.67 -22.45
CA SER A 141 -7.53 9.11 -23.78
C SER A 141 -8.68 9.35 -24.76
N MET A 142 -9.84 8.73 -24.55
CA MET A 142 -11.03 8.92 -25.39
C MET A 142 -11.72 10.28 -25.16
N VAL A 143 -11.41 10.97 -24.06
CA VAL A 143 -12.00 12.29 -23.76
C VAL A 143 -11.67 13.31 -24.85
N TRP A 144 -10.46 13.28 -25.39
CA TRP A 144 -10.01 14.20 -26.43
C TRP A 144 -10.75 14.04 -27.78
N PRO A 145 -10.76 12.84 -28.41
CA PRO A 145 -11.51 12.65 -29.66
C PRO A 145 -13.02 12.87 -29.48
N LEU A 146 -13.59 12.54 -28.32
CA LEU A 146 -15.00 12.83 -28.04
C LEU A 146 -15.28 14.35 -27.97
N GLY A 147 -14.37 15.12 -27.37
CA GLY A 147 -14.46 16.58 -27.35
C GLY A 147 -14.38 17.19 -28.76
N LEU A 148 -13.52 16.65 -29.62
CA LEU A 148 -13.42 17.05 -31.02
C LEU A 148 -14.70 16.73 -31.81
N CYS A 149 -15.25 15.52 -31.67
CA CYS A 149 -16.50 15.14 -32.33
C CYS A 149 -17.68 16.02 -31.88
N LEU A 150 -17.76 16.34 -30.58
CA LEU A 150 -18.81 17.23 -30.07
C LEU A 150 -18.67 18.66 -30.61
N TRP A 151 -17.44 19.14 -30.77
CA TRP A 151 -17.17 20.44 -31.41
C TRP A 151 -17.60 20.46 -32.88
N LEU A 152 -17.26 19.42 -33.66
CA LEU A 152 -17.70 19.28 -35.05
C LEU A 152 -19.24 19.19 -35.16
N ALA A 153 -19.90 18.52 -34.23
CA ALA A 153 -21.36 18.46 -34.17
C ALA A 153 -21.96 19.84 -33.83
N GLY A 154 -21.37 20.59 -32.90
CA GLY A 154 -21.77 21.96 -32.59
C GLY A 154 -21.63 22.90 -33.78
N LEU A 155 -20.56 22.76 -34.55
CA LEU A 155 -20.32 23.52 -35.78
C LEU A 155 -21.45 23.31 -36.81
N ALA A 156 -21.91 22.07 -36.97
CA ALA A 156 -23.00 21.74 -37.89
C ALA A 156 -24.35 22.37 -37.48
N VAL A 157 -24.56 22.66 -36.19
CA VAL A 157 -25.80 23.27 -35.67
C VAL A 157 -25.80 24.79 -35.83
N LEU A 158 -24.62 25.44 -35.82
CA LEU A 158 -24.47 26.91 -35.83
C LEU A 158 -24.48 27.54 -37.24
N GLY A 159 -24.30 26.75 -38.31
CA GLY A 159 -24.36 27.25 -39.70
C GLY A 159 -23.22 28.22 -40.09
N GLU A 160 -23.32 28.81 -41.29
CA GLU A 160 -22.26 29.61 -41.94
C GLU A 160 -21.98 31.00 -41.31
N THR A 161 -22.73 31.42 -40.30
CA THR A 161 -22.79 32.85 -39.87
C THR A 161 -21.66 33.30 -38.92
N GLY A 162 -20.61 32.51 -38.71
CA GLY A 162 -19.65 32.76 -37.65
C GLY A 162 -18.19 32.43 -37.93
N ILE A 163 -17.60 32.89 -39.03
CA ILE A 163 -16.16 32.68 -39.33
C ILE A 163 -15.26 33.20 -38.18
N THR A 164 -15.65 34.30 -37.53
CA THR A 164 -14.94 34.86 -36.36
C THR A 164 -15.19 34.06 -35.08
N ALA A 165 -16.39 33.49 -34.91
CA ALA A 165 -16.69 32.59 -33.81
C ALA A 165 -15.94 31.25 -33.96
N LEU A 166 -15.87 30.68 -35.17
CA LEU A 166 -15.09 29.47 -35.47
C LEU A 166 -13.63 29.60 -35.03
N ALA A 167 -13.00 30.76 -35.28
CA ALA A 167 -11.63 31.01 -34.86
C ALA A 167 -11.47 30.97 -33.34
N TRP A 168 -12.40 31.57 -32.58
CA TRP A 168 -12.38 31.57 -31.12
C TRP A 168 -12.64 30.18 -30.52
N TRP A 169 -13.61 29.44 -31.07
CA TRP A 169 -13.93 28.08 -30.63
C TRP A 169 -12.82 27.08 -31.00
N GLY A 170 -12.25 27.18 -32.21
CA GLY A 170 -11.12 26.37 -32.64
C GLY A 170 -9.87 26.61 -31.81
N ALA A 171 -9.56 27.87 -31.48
CA ALA A 171 -8.48 28.23 -30.56
C ALA A 171 -8.72 27.66 -29.15
N SER A 172 -9.96 27.75 -28.64
CA SER A 172 -10.33 27.21 -27.33
C SER A 172 -10.22 25.68 -27.28
N LEU A 173 -10.62 24.98 -28.35
CA LEU A 173 -10.49 23.53 -28.45
C LEU A 173 -9.02 23.12 -28.52
N ALA A 174 -8.23 23.79 -29.37
CA ALA A 174 -6.79 23.55 -29.47
C ALA A 174 -6.11 23.73 -28.10
N ALA A 175 -6.46 24.78 -27.35
CA ALA A 175 -5.98 24.99 -25.99
C ALA A 175 -6.42 23.86 -25.03
N ALA A 176 -7.68 23.43 -25.10
CA ALA A 176 -8.19 22.30 -24.32
C ALA A 176 -7.42 20.99 -24.63
N GLY A 177 -6.94 20.81 -25.86
CA GLY A 177 -6.14 19.64 -26.26
C GLY A 177 -4.76 19.60 -25.70
N VAL A 178 -4.10 20.75 -25.67
CA VAL A 178 -2.81 20.87 -25.01
C VAL A 178 -2.95 20.56 -23.53
N VAL A 179 -3.99 21.10 -22.87
CA VAL A 179 -4.27 20.83 -21.45
C VAL A 179 -4.60 19.35 -21.21
N ALA A 180 -5.47 18.75 -22.02
CA ALA A 180 -5.83 17.33 -21.92
C ALA A 180 -4.63 16.41 -22.19
N GLY A 181 -3.77 16.77 -23.14
CA GLY A 181 -2.53 16.06 -23.46
C GLY A 181 -1.54 16.09 -22.30
N VAL A 182 -1.27 17.28 -21.73
CA VAL A 182 -0.40 17.43 -20.54
C VAL A 182 -0.96 16.66 -19.36
N TRP A 183 -2.28 16.68 -19.17
CA TRP A 183 -2.95 15.91 -18.12
C TRP A 183 -2.81 14.40 -18.32
N LEU A 184 -2.93 13.89 -19.54
CA LEU A 184 -2.74 12.47 -19.84
C LEU A 184 -1.28 12.03 -19.62
N VAL A 185 -0.30 12.88 -19.93
CA VAL A 185 1.11 12.63 -19.60
C VAL A 185 1.31 12.52 -18.08
N ARG A 186 0.68 13.41 -17.30
CA ARG A 186 0.69 13.34 -15.83
C ARG A 186 0.07 12.04 -15.31
N LEU A 187 -1.06 11.60 -15.86
CA LEU A 187 -1.69 10.32 -15.47
C LEU A 187 -0.79 9.12 -15.79
N ARG A 188 -0.15 9.11 -16.96
CA ARG A 188 0.81 8.04 -17.32
C ARG A 188 1.98 7.98 -16.36
N ALA A 189 2.49 9.13 -15.90
CA ALA A 189 3.55 9.17 -14.91
C ALA A 189 3.12 8.54 -13.56
N ILE A 190 1.90 8.83 -13.10
CA ILE A 190 1.34 8.24 -11.86
C ILE A 190 1.18 6.72 -12.01
N VAL A 191 0.69 6.24 -13.16
CA VAL A 191 0.57 4.80 -13.45
C VAL A 191 1.94 4.12 -13.44
N ALA A 192 2.95 4.71 -14.09
CA ALA A 192 4.30 4.18 -14.11
C ALA A 192 4.91 4.12 -12.69
N GLN A 193 4.65 5.14 -11.87
CA GLN A 193 5.07 5.17 -10.48
C GLN A 193 4.40 4.06 -9.64
N ARG A 194 3.10 3.83 -9.81
CA ARG A 194 2.35 2.78 -9.10
C ARG A 194 2.86 1.38 -9.44
N LEU A 195 3.09 1.12 -10.74
CA LEU A 195 3.67 -0.16 -11.17
C LEU A 195 5.11 -0.34 -10.66
N GLY A 196 5.89 0.74 -10.59
CA GLY A 196 7.26 0.70 -10.05
C GLY A 196 7.32 0.40 -8.55
N ILE A 197 6.34 0.85 -7.76
CA ILE A 197 6.23 0.45 -6.34
C ILE A 197 5.90 -1.05 -6.22
N LEU A 198 4.99 -1.56 -7.05
CA LEU A 198 4.70 -3.00 -7.09
C LEU A 198 5.96 -3.79 -7.46
N ASP A 199 6.73 -3.34 -8.45
CA ASP A 199 7.99 -4.00 -8.83
C ASP A 199 8.99 -4.04 -7.67
N ALA A 200 9.09 -2.97 -6.89
CA ALA A 200 9.94 -2.93 -5.70
C ALA A 200 9.48 -3.91 -4.62
N MET A 201 8.17 -3.99 -4.36
CA MET A 201 7.61 -4.98 -3.44
C MET A 201 7.96 -6.41 -3.89
N ILE A 202 7.81 -6.70 -5.19
CA ILE A 202 8.13 -8.01 -5.76
C ILE A 202 9.61 -8.34 -5.56
N GLU A 203 10.52 -7.41 -5.86
CA GLU A 203 11.96 -7.64 -5.68
C GLU A 203 12.33 -7.86 -4.21
N GLY A 204 11.70 -7.13 -3.29
CA GLY A 204 11.87 -7.32 -1.85
C GLY A 204 11.42 -8.71 -1.38
N CYS A 205 10.25 -9.16 -1.83
CA CYS A 205 9.72 -10.50 -1.54
C CYS A 205 10.61 -11.61 -2.14
N LEU A 206 11.09 -11.44 -3.37
CA LEU A 206 11.95 -12.41 -4.04
C LEU A 206 13.34 -12.48 -3.39
N SER A 207 13.86 -11.34 -2.94
CA SER A 207 15.13 -11.29 -2.19
C SER A 207 15.04 -12.10 -0.90
N TYR A 208 13.92 -12.04 -0.19
CA TYR A 208 13.70 -12.88 1.00
C TYR A 208 13.73 -14.38 0.66
N LEU A 209 13.03 -14.81 -0.39
CA LEU A 209 13.03 -16.21 -0.84
C LEU A 209 14.40 -16.72 -1.30
N ASN A 210 15.27 -15.83 -1.75
CA ASN A 210 16.66 -16.16 -2.11
C ASN A 210 17.58 -16.25 -0.88
N GLY A 211 17.09 -16.01 0.33
CA GLY A 211 17.84 -16.11 1.58
C GLY A 211 18.66 -14.87 1.95
N TYR A 212 18.39 -13.71 1.34
CA TYR A 212 19.07 -12.47 1.71
C TYR A 212 18.63 -11.96 3.10
N VAL A 213 19.50 -11.16 3.73
CA VAL A 213 19.20 -10.51 5.02
C VAL A 213 18.12 -9.43 4.82
N PRO A 214 17.18 -9.22 5.77
CA PRO A 214 16.08 -8.25 5.62
C PRO A 214 16.51 -6.85 5.16
N ARG A 215 17.67 -6.38 5.65
CA ARG A 215 18.27 -5.09 5.23
C ARG A 215 18.65 -5.07 3.75
N VAL A 216 19.20 -6.17 3.24
CA VAL A 216 19.54 -6.33 1.81
C VAL A 216 18.26 -6.43 0.97
N CYS A 217 17.21 -7.06 1.48
CA CYS A 217 15.91 -7.11 0.80
C CYS A 217 15.33 -5.69 0.58
N ALA A 218 15.46 -4.80 1.57
CA ALA A 218 15.04 -3.40 1.44
C ALA A 218 15.89 -2.62 0.41
N GLU A 219 17.20 -2.83 0.37
CA GLU A 219 18.07 -2.21 -0.65
C GLU A 219 17.78 -2.71 -2.07
N ASN A 220 17.56 -4.01 -2.22
CA ASN A 220 17.17 -4.60 -3.51
C ASN A 220 15.84 -4.02 -3.98
N ALA A 221 14.86 -3.88 -3.08
CA ALA A 221 13.60 -3.21 -3.40
C ALA A 221 13.83 -1.74 -3.80
N ARG A 222 14.68 -0.98 -3.08
CA ARG A 222 15.04 0.41 -3.43
C ARG A 222 15.64 0.55 -4.82
N SER A 223 16.45 -0.42 -5.24
CA SER A 223 17.12 -0.41 -6.55
C SER A 223 16.15 -0.43 -7.74
N VAL A 224 14.94 -0.97 -7.54
CA VAL A 224 13.90 -1.11 -8.57
C VAL A 224 12.94 0.09 -8.60
N LEU A 225 12.89 0.90 -7.53
CA LEU A 225 11.97 2.05 -7.45
C LEU A 225 12.20 3.05 -8.60
N PRO A 226 11.14 3.69 -9.12
CA PRO A 226 11.27 4.83 -10.03
C PRO A 226 12.10 5.97 -9.41
N PRO A 227 12.93 6.68 -10.18
CA PRO A 227 13.83 7.71 -9.65
C PRO A 227 13.10 8.85 -8.94
N ALA A 228 11.86 9.15 -9.33
CA ALA A 228 11.03 10.16 -8.68
C ALA A 228 10.61 9.82 -7.24
N LEU A 229 10.60 8.54 -6.89
CA LEU A 229 10.15 8.03 -5.59
C LEU A 229 11.27 7.38 -4.78
N ARG A 230 12.43 7.15 -5.40
CA ARG A 230 13.55 6.45 -4.81
C ARG A 230 14.20 7.30 -3.70
N PRO A 231 14.21 6.85 -2.43
CA PRO A 231 14.97 7.51 -1.38
C PRO A 231 16.49 7.35 -1.61
N SER A 232 17.28 8.23 -1.00
CA SER A 232 18.73 8.09 -1.00
C SER A 232 19.13 6.85 -0.17
N CYS A 233 20.33 6.31 -0.39
CA CYS A 233 20.84 5.19 0.44
C CYS A 233 20.96 5.62 1.91
N PHE A 234 21.46 6.83 2.14
CA PHE A 234 21.62 7.40 3.48
C PHE A 234 20.26 7.61 4.17
N ASP A 235 19.26 8.11 3.44
CA ASP A 235 17.91 8.32 3.98
C ASP A 235 17.28 6.99 4.41
N LEU A 236 17.51 5.92 3.64
CA LEU A 236 17.00 4.58 3.96
C LEU A 236 17.71 4.01 5.20
N ASP A 237 19.03 4.11 5.26
CA ASP A 237 19.81 3.65 6.42
C ASP A 237 19.44 4.38 7.70
N GLU A 238 19.23 5.69 7.63
CA GLU A 238 18.78 6.51 8.76
C GLU A 238 17.36 6.09 9.20
N ALA A 239 16.44 5.91 8.25
CA ALA A 239 15.08 5.47 8.54
C ALA A 239 15.04 4.05 9.16
N LEU A 240 15.89 3.13 8.68
CA LEU A 240 16.05 1.79 9.25
C LEU A 240 16.64 1.85 10.66
N GLY A 241 17.63 2.72 10.89
CA GLY A 241 18.23 2.97 12.20
C GLY A 241 17.20 3.47 13.22
N ALA A 242 16.47 4.55 12.87
CA ALA A 242 15.40 5.10 13.70
C ALA A 242 14.29 4.08 13.98
N ASN A 243 13.95 3.27 12.98
CA ASN A 243 12.96 2.22 13.15
C ASN A 243 13.41 1.14 14.13
N SER A 244 14.65 0.67 14.05
CA SER A 244 15.17 -0.35 14.98
C SER A 244 15.12 0.12 16.44
N THR A 245 15.39 1.41 16.69
CA THR A 245 15.28 2.01 18.02
C THR A 245 13.86 2.07 18.53
N SER A 246 12.87 2.36 17.67
CA SER A 246 11.46 2.37 18.07
C SER A 246 10.91 0.97 18.39
N ILE A 247 11.38 -0.09 17.72
CA ILE A 247 10.99 -1.48 18.04
C ILE A 247 11.49 -1.84 19.45
N ARG A 248 12.75 -1.52 19.74
CA ARG A 248 13.33 -1.75 21.07
C ARG A 248 12.58 -0.94 22.14
N ALA A 249 12.26 0.32 21.86
CA ALA A 249 11.51 1.17 22.79
C ALA A 249 10.10 0.63 23.08
N ILE A 250 9.35 0.19 22.07
CA ILE A 250 8.01 -0.39 22.25
C ILE A 250 8.09 -1.69 23.06
N GLY A 251 9.07 -2.55 22.79
CA GLY A 251 9.32 -3.75 23.58
C GLY A 251 9.59 -3.43 25.05
N THR A 252 10.40 -2.40 25.32
CA THR A 252 10.66 -1.97 26.72
C THR A 252 9.44 -1.33 27.38
N VAL A 253 8.59 -0.62 26.64
CA VAL A 253 7.37 0.01 27.20
C VAL A 253 6.30 -1.03 27.51
N ALA A 254 6.07 -2.00 26.61
CA ALA A 254 5.14 -3.10 26.83
C ALA A 254 5.62 -4.03 27.96
N ALA A 255 6.93 -4.31 28.04
CA ALA A 255 7.52 -5.02 29.17
C ALA A 255 7.34 -4.22 30.47
N ARG A 256 7.56 -2.90 30.44
CA ARG A 256 7.39 -2.04 31.63
C ARG A 256 5.95 -1.96 32.11
N SER A 257 4.96 -1.84 31.23
CA SER A 257 3.55 -1.84 31.64
C SER A 257 3.15 -3.18 32.25
N LYS A 258 3.56 -4.30 31.64
CA LYS A 258 3.27 -5.63 32.16
C LYS A 258 3.92 -5.88 33.53
N VAL A 259 5.13 -5.38 33.75
CA VAL A 259 5.78 -5.40 35.07
C VAL A 259 5.04 -4.51 36.09
N LEU A 260 4.53 -3.35 35.69
CA LEU A 260 3.74 -2.48 36.58
C LEU A 260 2.41 -3.14 36.98
N ASP A 261 1.76 -3.85 36.06
CA ASP A 261 0.54 -4.61 36.33
C ASP A 261 0.82 -5.74 37.35
N LEU A 262 1.93 -6.47 37.20
CA LEU A 262 2.38 -7.51 38.15
C LEU A 262 2.71 -6.94 39.54
N LEU A 263 3.33 -5.75 39.60
CA LEU A 263 3.62 -5.09 40.88
C LEU A 263 2.36 -4.56 41.58
N GLY A 264 1.28 -4.33 40.82
CA GLY A 264 -0.03 -3.91 41.33
C GLY A 264 -0.88 -5.05 41.88
N SER A 265 -0.72 -6.27 41.34
CA SER A 265 -1.38 -7.49 41.85
C SER A 265 -0.53 -8.14 42.93
N LYS A 266 -0.66 -7.65 44.18
CA LYS A 266 -0.01 -8.26 45.34
C LYS A 266 -0.94 -9.24 46.07
N ASP A 267 -0.38 -10.38 46.46
CA ASP A 267 -1.03 -11.34 47.35
C ASP A 267 -1.10 -10.84 48.80
N GLU A 268 -1.86 -11.53 49.66
CA GLU A 268 -1.98 -11.21 51.10
C GLU A 268 -0.63 -11.20 51.85
N SER A 269 0.40 -11.83 51.27
CA SER A 269 1.80 -11.86 51.71
C SER A 269 2.66 -10.68 51.23
N GLY A 270 2.13 -9.80 50.36
CA GLY A 270 2.81 -8.61 49.85
C GLY A 270 3.75 -8.83 48.66
N GLU A 271 3.87 -10.06 48.17
CA GLU A 271 4.63 -10.42 46.96
C GLU A 271 3.74 -10.32 45.70
N PRO A 272 4.33 -9.95 44.54
CA PRO A 272 3.59 -9.91 43.29
C PRO A 272 3.16 -11.31 42.86
N THR A 273 1.90 -11.46 42.42
CA THR A 273 1.41 -12.72 41.85
C THR A 273 2.12 -13.00 40.54
N VAL A 274 2.88 -14.10 40.47
CA VAL A 274 3.54 -14.53 39.22
C VAL A 274 2.99 -15.88 38.79
N GLY A 275 2.33 -15.93 37.64
CA GLY A 275 1.65 -17.14 37.15
C GLY A 275 2.42 -17.89 36.07
N THR A 276 3.34 -17.22 35.37
CA THR A 276 4.06 -17.78 34.23
C THR A 276 5.57 -17.52 34.31
N LYS A 277 6.39 -18.44 33.79
CA LYS A 277 7.87 -18.29 33.73
C LYS A 277 8.31 -16.99 33.04
N GLU A 278 7.56 -16.55 32.04
CA GLU A 278 7.84 -15.27 31.35
C GLU A 278 7.68 -14.07 32.28
N GLU A 279 6.72 -14.09 33.20
CA GLU A 279 6.51 -13.03 34.18
C GLU A 279 7.59 -13.02 35.27
N GLU A 280 8.09 -14.20 35.66
CA GLU A 280 9.24 -14.35 36.56
C GLU A 280 10.50 -13.73 35.94
N ASP A 281 10.80 -14.05 34.68
CA ASP A 281 11.96 -13.51 33.96
C ASP A 281 11.88 -11.98 33.78
N LEU A 282 10.69 -11.45 33.54
CA LEU A 282 10.44 -10.01 33.41
C LEU A 282 10.63 -9.27 34.75
N LEU A 283 10.14 -9.84 35.85
CA LEU A 283 10.35 -9.29 37.20
C LEU A 283 11.82 -9.36 37.61
N ALA A 284 12.52 -10.46 37.30
CA ALA A 284 13.94 -10.61 37.56
C ALA A 284 14.77 -9.59 36.76
N LEU A 285 14.47 -9.39 35.48
CA LEU A 285 15.09 -8.35 34.66
C LEU A 285 14.85 -6.94 35.21
N TRP A 286 13.63 -6.65 35.69
CA TRP A 286 13.30 -5.37 36.30
C TRP A 286 14.05 -5.13 37.62
N LYS A 287 14.12 -6.14 38.50
CA LYS A 287 14.88 -6.07 39.76
C LYS A 287 16.38 -5.85 39.52
N ARG A 288 16.94 -6.51 38.50
CA ARG A 288 18.33 -6.30 38.05
C ARG A 288 18.56 -4.88 37.53
N MET A 289 17.62 -4.34 36.76
CA MET A 289 17.72 -2.97 36.24
C MET A 289 17.65 -1.90 37.33
N ASN A 290 16.89 -2.14 38.41
CA ASN A 290 16.76 -1.22 39.53
C ASN A 290 17.77 -1.46 40.66
N GLY A 291 18.68 -2.43 40.50
CA GLY A 291 19.74 -2.71 41.47
C GLY A 291 19.26 -3.34 42.78
N GLU A 292 18.06 -3.93 42.79
CA GLU A 292 17.48 -4.57 44.00
C GLU A 292 18.05 -5.99 44.23
N GLU A 293 18.64 -6.61 43.20
CA GLU A 293 19.37 -7.87 43.32
C GLU A 293 20.88 -7.61 43.23
N LYS A 294 21.59 -7.81 44.35
CA LYS A 294 23.05 -7.99 44.34
C LYS A 294 23.35 -9.45 44.02
N LEU A 295 24.30 -9.66 43.11
CA LEU A 295 24.83 -10.96 42.68
C LEU A 295 25.13 -11.89 43.88
N PRO A 296 24.89 -13.21 43.76
CA PRO A 296 25.70 -14.17 44.51
C PRO A 296 27.18 -14.10 44.06
#